data_AF-A0A521B9E6-F1
#
_entry.id   AF-A0A521B9E6-F1
#
_cell.length_a   1.000
_cell.length_b   1.000
_cell.length_c   1.000
_cell.angle_alpha   90.00
_cell.angle_beta   90.00
_cell.angle_gamma   90.00
#
_symmetry.space_group_name_H-M   'P 1'
#
loop_
_entity.id
_entity.type
_entity.pdbx_description
1 polymer ?
#
loop_
_entity_poly.entity_id
_entity_poly.type
_entity_poly.pdbx_seq_one_letter_code
_entity_poly.pdbx_strand_id
1 'polypeptide(L)'
;MENYTVDEYALCTRFKSKRKKKRSVKEDFEKQLIQLRKLEVELWKKRRDLPLVPLEIPYQKGWQRNFKLRDDIARSSEATFYRELLEKINTWQFSHEKAFKKKKKRKRKHVYVEKLQTVKEFSEWEWKSSKLELTEKEKTHFYKRERWCSNCKRYKIHYVFNEPWRYVLRVSPYMITHTKMVDSDLESEIQLLDNYIVNHNLRNKINRLIHGSSHKWSYYENENPKEISPIKNKSLHTLYQQYADEMIENHGK
;
A
#
# COMPACT_ATOMS: atom_id res chain seq x y z
N MET A 1 2.87 70.38 -19.38
CA MET A 1 2.99 68.91 -19.28
C MET A 1 2.17 68.50 -18.07
N GLU A 2 1.06 67.82 -18.31
CA GLU A 2 0.07 67.49 -17.28
C GLU A 2 0.69 66.49 -16.28
N ASN A 3 0.65 66.85 -15.01
CA ASN A 3 1.14 66.03 -13.90
C ASN A 3 0.12 64.92 -13.67
N TYR A 4 0.18 63.84 -14.46
CA TYR A 4 -0.58 62.63 -14.17
C TYR A 4 -0.27 62.18 -12.74
N THR A 5 -1.33 62.00 -11.95
CA THR A 5 -1.17 61.38 -10.64
C THR A 5 -0.68 59.93 -10.83
N VAL A 6 0.10 59.41 -9.87
CA VAL A 6 0.63 58.03 -9.93
C VAL A 6 -0.49 57.01 -10.19
N ASP A 7 -1.69 57.30 -9.72
CA ASP A 7 -2.89 56.48 -9.91
C ASP A 7 -3.45 56.54 -11.35
N GLU A 8 -3.43 57.70 -12.01
CA GLU A 8 -3.83 57.84 -13.43
C GLU A 8 -2.84 57.13 -14.37
N TYR A 9 -1.53 57.22 -14.09
CA TYR A 9 -0.51 56.50 -14.84
C TYR A 9 -0.64 54.97 -14.68
N ALA A 10 -1.01 54.52 -13.47
CA ALA A 10 -1.27 53.10 -13.17
C ALA A 10 -2.56 52.55 -13.82
N LEU A 11 -3.49 53.41 -14.22
CA LEU A 11 -4.71 53.06 -14.97
C LEU A 11 -4.45 52.99 -16.49
N CYS A 12 -3.60 53.89 -17.01
CA CYS A 12 -3.17 53.86 -18.41
C CYS A 12 -2.25 52.67 -18.72
N THR A 13 -1.49 52.21 -17.74
CA THR A 13 -0.66 51.01 -17.84
C THR A 13 -1.48 49.78 -17.42
N ARG A 14 -1.45 48.68 -18.18
CA ARG A 14 -2.21 47.44 -17.90
C ARG A 14 -1.71 46.67 -16.66
N PHE A 15 -1.30 47.35 -15.60
CA PHE A 15 -0.77 46.70 -14.41
C PHE A 15 -1.87 45.91 -13.69
N LYS A 16 -1.56 44.66 -13.38
CA LYS A 16 -2.44 43.81 -12.57
C LYS A 16 -2.62 44.43 -11.18
N SER A 17 -3.87 44.50 -10.71
CA SER A 17 -4.17 44.93 -9.33
C SER A 17 -3.45 44.05 -8.30
N LYS A 18 -3.21 44.59 -7.09
CA LYS A 18 -2.55 43.87 -5.99
C LYS A 18 -3.21 42.50 -5.72
N ARG A 19 -4.55 42.43 -5.75
CA ARG A 19 -5.33 41.19 -5.61
C ARG A 19 -5.05 40.20 -6.73
N LYS A 20 -5.01 40.66 -7.98
CA LYS A 20 -4.75 39.81 -9.15
C LYS A 20 -3.31 39.28 -9.16
N LYS A 21 -2.33 40.09 -8.74
CA LYS A 21 -0.94 39.65 -8.54
C LYS A 21 -0.84 38.53 -7.49
N LYS A 22 -1.43 38.72 -6.30
CA LYS A 22 -1.48 37.70 -5.24
C LYS A 22 -2.14 36.39 -5.71
N ARG A 23 -3.24 36.50 -6.46
CA ARG A 23 -3.95 35.34 -7.02
C ARG A 23 -3.08 34.59 -8.03
N SER A 24 -2.39 35.28 -8.94
CA SER A 24 -1.48 34.67 -9.91
C SER A 24 -0.40 33.84 -9.22
N VAL A 25 0.27 34.40 -8.22
CA VAL A 25 1.32 33.70 -7.45
C VAL A 25 0.78 32.44 -6.78
N LYS A 26 -0.43 32.51 -6.20
CA LYS A 26 -1.08 31.35 -5.59
C LYS A 26 -1.40 30.28 -6.63
N GLU A 27 -2.00 30.66 -7.76
CA GLU A 27 -2.36 29.72 -8.84
C GLU A 27 -1.12 29.06 -9.44
N ASP A 28 -0.03 29.81 -9.62
CA ASP A 28 1.22 29.29 -10.16
C ASP A 28 1.89 28.30 -9.17
N PHE A 29 1.84 28.59 -7.87
CA PHE A 29 2.27 27.64 -6.83
C PHE A 29 1.40 26.38 -6.79
N GLU A 30 0.07 26.51 -6.90
CA GLU A 30 -0.83 25.35 -6.94
C GLU A 30 -0.57 24.48 -8.19
N LYS A 31 -0.29 25.08 -9.35
CA LYS A 31 0.13 24.35 -10.56
C LYS A 31 1.44 23.60 -10.34
N GLN A 32 2.43 24.23 -9.70
CA GLN A 32 3.69 23.59 -9.35
C GLN A 32 3.46 22.35 -8.46
N LEU A 33 2.58 22.44 -7.47
CA LEU A 33 2.23 21.30 -6.61
C LEU A 33 1.57 20.14 -7.39
N ILE A 34 0.70 20.46 -8.35
CA ILE A 34 0.07 19.46 -9.23
C ILE A 34 1.14 18.78 -10.10
N GLN A 35 2.10 19.54 -10.64
CA GLN A 35 3.21 18.98 -11.42
C GLN A 35 4.09 18.06 -10.58
N LEU A 36 4.44 18.45 -9.35
CA LEU A 36 5.20 17.59 -8.43
C LEU A 36 4.50 16.26 -8.18
N ARG A 37 3.18 16.26 -8.00
CA ARG A 37 2.43 15.00 -7.83
C ARG A 37 2.43 14.14 -9.10
N LYS A 38 2.37 14.75 -10.29
CA LYS A 38 2.47 13.99 -11.56
C LYS A 38 3.84 13.32 -11.66
N LEU A 39 4.91 14.08 -11.40
CA LEU A 39 6.28 13.55 -11.37
C LEU A 39 6.43 12.42 -10.36
N GLU A 40 5.91 12.59 -9.14
CA GLU A 40 5.89 11.53 -8.13
C GLU A 40 5.23 10.26 -8.69
N VAL A 41 4.00 10.36 -9.20
CA VAL A 41 3.27 9.21 -9.76
C VAL A 41 4.04 8.54 -10.90
N GLU A 42 4.69 9.31 -11.76
CA GLU A 42 5.52 8.82 -12.85
C GLU A 42 6.76 8.07 -12.35
N LEU A 43 7.49 8.63 -11.38
CA LEU A 43 8.66 7.97 -10.78
C LEU A 43 8.26 6.66 -10.07
N TRP A 44 7.17 6.67 -9.29
CA TRP A 44 6.65 5.46 -8.67
C TRP A 44 6.13 4.43 -9.67
N LYS A 45 5.66 4.88 -10.85
CA LYS A 45 5.31 3.97 -11.95
C LYS A 45 6.57 3.36 -12.54
N LYS A 46 7.58 4.16 -12.90
CA LYS A 46 8.88 3.67 -13.39
C LYS A 46 9.50 2.65 -12.41
N ARG A 47 9.53 2.96 -11.12
CA ARG A 47 9.98 2.05 -10.04
C ARG A 47 9.25 0.71 -10.04
N ARG A 48 7.93 0.74 -10.22
CA ARG A 48 7.09 -0.47 -10.29
C ARG A 48 7.24 -1.22 -11.60
N ASP A 49 7.60 -0.55 -12.69
CA ASP A 49 7.76 -1.16 -14.01
C ASP A 49 9.18 -1.75 -14.21
N LEU A 50 10.11 -1.51 -13.27
CA LEU A 50 11.44 -2.12 -13.29
C LEU A 50 11.38 -3.66 -13.39
N PRO A 51 12.25 -4.28 -14.21
CA PRO A 51 12.23 -5.72 -14.44
C PRO A 51 12.66 -6.51 -13.19
N LEU A 52 12.33 -7.80 -13.20
CA LEU A 52 12.83 -8.75 -12.20
C LEU A 52 14.17 -9.31 -12.68
N VAL A 53 15.17 -9.28 -11.81
CA VAL A 53 16.51 -9.83 -12.05
C VAL A 53 16.62 -11.17 -11.34
N PRO A 54 17.09 -12.23 -12.01
CA PRO A 54 17.30 -13.52 -11.36
C PRO A 54 18.41 -13.42 -10.30
N LEU A 55 18.22 -14.10 -9.18
CA LEU A 55 19.24 -14.26 -8.14
C LEU A 55 20.23 -15.34 -8.56
N GLU A 56 21.52 -15.10 -8.30
CA GLU A 56 22.58 -16.11 -8.52
C GLU A 56 22.31 -17.39 -7.70
N ILE A 57 21.89 -17.21 -6.44
CA ILE A 57 21.57 -18.31 -5.53
C ILE A 57 20.13 -18.13 -5.03
N PRO A 58 19.18 -18.90 -5.58
CA PRO A 58 17.82 -18.93 -5.06
C PRO A 58 17.81 -19.40 -3.60
N TYR A 59 17.00 -18.76 -2.76
CA TYR A 59 16.89 -19.10 -1.35
C TYR A 59 15.45 -19.41 -0.94
N GLN A 60 15.30 -20.22 0.10
CA GLN A 60 14.00 -20.56 0.67
C GLN A 60 13.56 -19.49 1.67
N LYS A 61 12.46 -18.79 1.39
CA LYS A 61 11.87 -17.79 2.32
C LYS A 61 10.91 -18.42 3.33
N GLY A 62 10.34 -19.58 2.99
CA GLY A 62 9.42 -20.30 3.86
C GLY A 62 8.80 -21.49 3.15
N TRP A 63 7.52 -21.73 3.43
CA TRP A 63 6.72 -22.80 2.85
C TRP A 63 5.46 -22.21 2.24
N GLN A 64 5.03 -22.82 1.14
CA GLN A 64 3.76 -22.55 0.51
C GLN A 64 2.95 -23.84 0.43
N ARG A 65 1.63 -23.71 0.46
CA ARG A 65 0.74 -24.83 0.17
C ARG A 65 -0.40 -24.40 -0.71
N ASN A 66 -0.76 -25.31 -1.60
CA ASN A 66 -1.82 -25.18 -2.58
C ASN A 66 -2.54 -26.52 -2.71
N PHE A 67 -3.61 -26.55 -3.48
CA PHE A 67 -4.30 -27.78 -3.78
C PHE A 67 -3.69 -28.46 -5.01
N LYS A 68 -3.59 -29.79 -4.94
CA LYS A 68 -3.30 -30.71 -6.06
C LYS A 68 -4.51 -31.63 -6.23
N LEU A 69 -4.80 -32.00 -7.47
CA LEU A 69 -5.75 -33.09 -7.76
C LEU A 69 -5.29 -34.38 -7.08
N ARG A 70 -6.23 -35.09 -6.43
CA ARG A 70 -5.96 -36.41 -5.84
C ARG A 70 -5.58 -37.40 -6.95
N ASP A 71 -4.64 -38.29 -6.65
CA ASP A 71 -4.03 -39.15 -7.67
C ASP A 71 -5.04 -40.13 -8.33
N ASP A 72 -6.05 -40.58 -7.59
CA ASP A 72 -7.10 -41.47 -8.14
C ASP A 72 -7.93 -40.78 -9.25
N ILE A 73 -8.29 -39.52 -9.02
CA ILE A 73 -9.04 -38.70 -9.99
C ILE A 73 -8.12 -38.27 -11.13
N ALA A 74 -6.84 -38.07 -10.85
CA ALA A 74 -5.87 -37.76 -11.89
C ALA A 74 -5.70 -38.89 -12.93
N ARG A 75 -6.08 -40.13 -12.58
CA ARG A 75 -6.10 -41.29 -13.49
C ARG A 75 -7.45 -41.51 -14.17
N SER A 76 -8.50 -40.80 -13.78
CA SER A 76 -9.84 -40.95 -14.37
C SER A 76 -9.98 -40.17 -15.67
N SER A 77 -11.06 -40.42 -16.41
CA SER A 77 -11.41 -39.68 -17.62
C SER A 77 -11.69 -38.20 -17.36
N GLU A 78 -12.15 -37.84 -16.15
CA GLU A 78 -12.48 -36.47 -15.75
C GLU A 78 -11.25 -35.67 -15.25
N ALA A 79 -10.05 -36.26 -15.30
CA ALA A 79 -8.83 -35.66 -14.78
C ALA A 79 -8.52 -34.28 -15.38
N THR A 80 -8.75 -34.11 -16.68
CA THR A 80 -8.51 -32.85 -17.41
C THR A 80 -9.44 -31.74 -16.90
N PHE A 81 -10.74 -32.03 -16.80
CA PHE A 81 -11.75 -31.10 -16.30
C PHE A 81 -11.42 -30.58 -14.90
N TYR A 82 -11.15 -31.46 -13.94
CA TYR A 82 -10.83 -30.99 -12.58
C TYR A 82 -9.48 -30.31 -12.47
N ARG A 83 -8.55 -30.58 -13.39
CA ARG A 83 -7.26 -29.87 -13.44
C ARG A 83 -7.46 -28.43 -13.91
N GLU A 84 -8.20 -28.22 -14.99
CA GLU A 84 -8.57 -26.90 -15.50
C GLU A 84 -9.39 -26.11 -14.48
N LEU A 85 -10.39 -26.75 -13.85
CA LEU A 85 -11.17 -26.12 -12.80
C LEU A 85 -10.29 -25.73 -11.61
N LEU A 86 -9.37 -26.60 -11.20
CA LEU A 86 -8.46 -26.33 -10.09
C LEU A 86 -7.59 -25.11 -10.36
N GLU A 87 -7.07 -24.92 -11.58
CA GLU A 87 -6.27 -23.74 -11.93
C GLU A 87 -7.03 -22.43 -11.66
N LYS A 88 -8.34 -22.40 -11.94
CA LYS A 88 -9.19 -21.22 -11.73
C LYS A 88 -9.52 -20.96 -10.26
N ILE A 89 -9.64 -22.02 -9.45
CA ILE A 89 -10.10 -21.93 -8.04
C ILE A 89 -9.01 -22.16 -7.01
N ASN A 90 -7.76 -22.42 -7.43
CA ASN A 90 -6.68 -22.73 -6.49
C ASN A 90 -6.42 -21.55 -5.55
N THR A 91 -6.05 -21.87 -4.32
CA THR A 91 -5.66 -20.89 -3.32
C THR A 91 -4.25 -21.18 -2.85
N TRP A 92 -3.47 -20.11 -2.65
CA TRP A 92 -2.11 -20.19 -2.15
C TRP A 92 -2.07 -19.68 -0.72
N GLN A 93 -1.41 -20.42 0.17
CA GLN A 93 -1.09 -19.95 1.51
C GLN A 93 0.40 -20.06 1.76
N PHE A 94 0.96 -19.02 2.37
CA PHE A 94 2.36 -18.93 2.74
C PHE A 94 2.50 -18.98 4.26
N SER A 95 3.60 -19.57 4.73
CA SER A 95 3.96 -19.71 6.14
C SER A 95 5.48 -19.81 6.28
N HIS A 96 6.02 -19.37 7.41
CA HIS A 96 7.43 -19.62 7.73
C HIS A 96 7.67 -21.07 8.13
N GLU A 97 6.70 -21.72 8.78
CA GLU A 97 6.77 -23.12 9.20
C GLU A 97 6.01 -24.05 8.24
N LYS A 98 6.58 -25.25 8.01
CA LYS A 98 5.98 -26.31 7.16
C LYS A 98 4.63 -26.81 7.68
N ALA A 99 4.35 -26.66 8.98
CA ALA A 99 3.15 -27.21 9.61
C ALA A 99 1.89 -26.36 9.40
N PHE A 100 2.01 -25.10 8.94
CA PHE A 100 0.88 -24.18 8.76
C PHE A 100 -0.09 -24.12 9.96
N LYS A 101 0.47 -24.11 11.18
CA LYS A 101 -0.32 -23.99 12.41
C LYS A 101 -0.56 -22.52 12.74
N LYS A 102 -1.72 -22.23 13.32
CA LYS A 102 -2.04 -20.91 13.88
C LYS A 102 -2.25 -21.00 15.38
N LYS A 103 -1.75 -20.00 16.09
CA LYS A 103 -1.94 -19.86 17.54
C LYS A 103 -3.40 -19.47 17.81
N LYS A 104 -4.14 -20.31 18.53
CA LYS A 104 -5.53 -20.05 18.94
C LYS A 104 -5.62 -20.07 20.46
N LYS A 105 -6.25 -19.06 21.06
CA LYS A 105 -6.51 -19.03 22.51
C LYS A 105 -7.65 -19.99 22.83
N ARG A 106 -7.46 -20.88 23.81
CA ARG A 106 -8.47 -21.77 24.37
C ARG A 106 -8.35 -21.75 25.89
N LYS A 107 -9.43 -21.40 26.60
CA LYS A 107 -9.52 -21.39 28.08
C LYS A 107 -8.22 -20.87 28.74
N ARG A 108 -7.83 -19.64 28.41
CA ARG A 108 -6.62 -18.92 28.91
C ARG A 108 -5.25 -19.41 28.42
N LYS A 109 -5.12 -20.57 27.77
CA LYS A 109 -3.87 -21.04 27.14
C LYS A 109 -3.87 -20.81 25.63
N HIS A 110 -2.68 -20.79 25.03
CA HIS A 110 -2.52 -20.76 23.57
C HIS A 110 -2.18 -22.15 23.05
N VAL A 111 -2.95 -22.63 22.07
CA VAL A 111 -2.76 -23.93 21.43
C VAL A 111 -2.54 -23.69 19.94
N TYR A 112 -1.58 -24.41 19.36
CA TYR A 112 -1.36 -24.42 17.92
C TYR A 112 -2.35 -25.36 17.25
N VAL A 113 -3.19 -24.82 16.38
CA VAL A 113 -4.19 -25.57 15.62
C VAL A 113 -3.86 -25.44 14.14
N GLU A 114 -4.09 -26.50 13.38
CA GLU A 114 -3.94 -26.46 11.93
C GLU A 114 -4.79 -25.34 11.32
N LYS A 115 -4.18 -24.54 10.46
CA LYS A 115 -4.91 -23.53 9.70
C LYS A 115 -5.69 -24.26 8.62
N LEU A 116 -7.01 -24.15 8.63
CA LEU A 116 -7.85 -24.66 7.54
C LEU A 116 -7.63 -23.83 6.27
N GLN A 117 -7.55 -24.51 5.13
CA GLN A 117 -7.53 -23.90 3.81
C GLN A 117 -8.61 -24.57 2.97
N THR A 118 -9.34 -23.75 2.24
CA THR A 118 -10.37 -24.17 1.28
C THR A 118 -9.99 -23.66 -0.10
N VAL A 119 -10.53 -24.29 -1.15
CA VAL A 119 -10.51 -23.71 -2.49
C VAL A 119 -11.24 -22.38 -2.51
N LYS A 120 -11.05 -21.60 -3.57
CA LYS A 120 -11.63 -20.26 -3.71
C LYS A 120 -13.15 -20.34 -3.62
N GLU A 121 -13.70 -19.62 -2.66
CA GLU A 121 -15.14 -19.35 -2.56
C GLU A 121 -15.43 -18.09 -3.39
N PHE A 122 -16.54 -18.06 -4.12
CA PHE A 122 -16.95 -16.87 -4.87
C PHE A 122 -18.01 -16.09 -4.10
N SER A 123 -17.89 -14.78 -4.07
CA SER A 123 -18.97 -13.92 -3.60
C SER A 123 -20.08 -13.81 -4.65
N GLU A 124 -21.27 -13.39 -4.23
CA GLU A 124 -22.40 -13.18 -5.17
C GLU A 124 -22.07 -12.21 -6.31
N TRP A 125 -21.31 -11.15 -6.03
CA TRP A 125 -20.95 -10.16 -7.04
C TRP A 125 -19.93 -10.71 -8.04
N GLU A 126 -18.93 -11.48 -7.57
CA GLU A 126 -18.00 -12.19 -8.46
C GLU A 126 -18.72 -13.24 -9.30
N TRP A 127 -19.69 -13.94 -8.72
CA TRP A 127 -20.48 -14.96 -9.43
C TRP A 127 -21.28 -14.39 -10.62
N LYS A 128 -21.81 -13.17 -10.46
CA LYS A 128 -22.56 -12.45 -11.50
C LYS A 128 -21.65 -11.66 -12.45
N SER A 129 -20.35 -11.57 -12.16
CA SER A 129 -19.43 -10.78 -12.96
C SER A 129 -19.16 -11.44 -14.30
N SER A 130 -19.11 -10.65 -15.38
CA SER A 130 -18.67 -11.11 -16.70
C SER A 130 -17.21 -11.53 -16.75
N LYS A 131 -16.41 -11.15 -15.74
CA LYS A 131 -14.99 -11.54 -15.61
C LYS A 131 -14.79 -12.96 -15.08
N LEU A 132 -15.86 -13.66 -14.71
CA LEU A 132 -15.76 -15.01 -14.18
C LEU A 132 -15.63 -16.02 -15.33
N GLU A 133 -14.43 -16.53 -15.52
CA GLU A 133 -14.07 -17.51 -16.57
C GLU A 133 -14.50 -18.95 -16.22
N LEU A 134 -15.70 -19.11 -15.63
CA LEU A 134 -16.27 -20.43 -15.33
C LEU A 134 -17.29 -20.84 -16.40
N THR A 135 -17.10 -22.02 -16.97
CA THR A 135 -18.05 -22.66 -17.86
C THR A 135 -19.30 -23.09 -17.08
N GLU A 136 -20.45 -23.17 -17.76
CA GLU A 136 -21.70 -23.62 -17.12
C GLU A 136 -21.57 -24.98 -16.43
N LYS A 137 -20.84 -25.92 -17.05
CA LYS A 137 -20.50 -27.22 -16.46
C LYS A 137 -19.71 -27.09 -15.16
N GLU A 138 -18.78 -26.13 -15.06
CA GLU A 138 -18.01 -25.93 -13.84
C GLU A 138 -18.88 -25.32 -12.73
N LYS A 139 -19.81 -24.44 -13.10
CA LYS A 139 -20.72 -23.77 -12.16
C LYS A 139 -21.63 -24.75 -11.42
N THR A 140 -22.01 -25.88 -12.02
CA THR A 140 -22.85 -26.89 -11.37
C THR A 140 -22.17 -27.54 -10.15
N HIS A 141 -20.84 -27.54 -10.09
CA HIS A 141 -20.08 -28.06 -8.94
C HIS A 141 -20.02 -27.09 -7.76
N PHE A 142 -20.71 -25.95 -7.83
CA PHE A 142 -20.82 -25.00 -6.73
C PHE A 142 -22.23 -24.95 -6.18
N TYR A 143 -22.35 -24.87 -4.86
CA TYR A 143 -23.62 -24.68 -4.19
C TYR A 143 -23.66 -23.32 -3.48
N LYS A 144 -24.86 -22.76 -3.41
CA LYS A 144 -25.13 -21.50 -2.73
C LYS A 144 -25.11 -21.72 -1.21
N ARG A 145 -24.32 -20.94 -0.48
CA ARG A 145 -24.22 -20.98 0.98
C ARG A 145 -24.32 -19.58 1.56
N GLU A 146 -25.18 -19.41 2.54
CA GLU A 146 -25.31 -18.15 3.28
C GLU A 146 -24.49 -18.19 4.57
N ARG A 147 -23.71 -17.13 4.80
CA ARG A 147 -22.84 -16.99 5.99
C ARG A 147 -23.02 -15.60 6.59
N TRP A 148 -23.16 -15.54 7.91
CA TRP A 148 -23.13 -14.27 8.63
C TRP A 148 -21.74 -13.63 8.54
N CYS A 149 -21.67 -12.42 7.99
CA CYS A 149 -20.44 -11.64 7.92
C CYS A 149 -20.37 -10.67 9.10
N SER A 150 -19.46 -10.90 10.05
CA SER A 150 -19.30 -10.05 11.25
C SER A 150 -18.93 -8.60 10.90
N ASN A 151 -18.02 -8.39 9.94
CA ASN A 151 -17.57 -7.04 9.54
C ASN A 151 -18.70 -6.18 8.98
N CYS A 152 -19.61 -6.77 8.19
CA CYS A 152 -20.73 -6.05 7.60
C CYS A 152 -22.04 -6.22 8.38
N LYS A 153 -22.04 -7.00 9.47
CA LYS A 153 -23.22 -7.34 10.30
C LYS A 153 -24.44 -7.76 9.46
N ARG A 154 -24.22 -8.56 8.41
CA ARG A 154 -25.29 -9.08 7.53
C ARG A 154 -24.95 -10.44 6.96
N TYR A 155 -25.98 -11.19 6.55
CA TYR A 155 -25.78 -12.41 5.77
C TYR A 155 -25.23 -12.07 4.39
N LYS A 156 -24.25 -12.85 3.95
CA LYS A 156 -23.67 -12.80 2.61
C LYS A 156 -23.75 -14.18 1.98
N ILE A 157 -24.06 -14.17 0.69
CA ILE A 157 -24.11 -15.35 -0.15
C ILE A 157 -22.71 -15.62 -0.70
N HIS A 158 -22.28 -16.87 -0.55
CA HIS A 158 -21.05 -17.40 -1.11
C HIS A 158 -21.35 -18.67 -1.91
N TYR A 159 -20.69 -18.84 -3.04
CA TYR A 159 -20.72 -20.07 -3.83
C TYR A 159 -19.51 -20.92 -3.44
N VAL A 160 -19.78 -22.10 -2.89
CA VAL A 160 -18.77 -23.00 -2.33
C VAL A 160 -18.69 -24.25 -3.19
N PHE A 161 -17.47 -24.72 -3.44
CA PHE A 161 -17.25 -25.94 -4.19
C PHE A 161 -17.77 -27.17 -3.43
N ASN A 162 -18.54 -28.02 -4.12
CA ASN A 162 -19.27 -29.14 -3.52
C ASN A 162 -18.38 -30.33 -3.16
N GLU A 163 -17.31 -30.57 -3.91
CA GLU A 163 -16.53 -31.82 -3.82
C GLU A 163 -15.09 -31.60 -3.34
N PRO A 164 -14.85 -30.96 -2.19
CA PRO A 164 -13.50 -30.56 -1.76
C PRO A 164 -12.55 -31.75 -1.57
N TRP A 165 -13.07 -32.96 -1.37
CA TRP A 165 -12.30 -34.19 -1.23
C TRP A 165 -11.53 -34.57 -2.51
N ARG A 166 -11.92 -34.04 -3.67
CA ARG A 166 -11.19 -34.27 -4.93
C ARG A 166 -9.80 -33.65 -4.93
N TYR A 167 -9.57 -32.67 -4.06
CA TYR A 167 -8.32 -31.95 -3.95
C TYR A 167 -7.63 -32.25 -2.62
N VAL A 168 -6.30 -32.36 -2.67
CA VAL A 168 -5.44 -32.61 -1.51
C VAL A 168 -4.46 -31.45 -1.37
N LEU A 169 -4.17 -31.04 -0.14
CA LEU A 169 -3.17 -30.01 0.11
C LEU A 169 -1.76 -30.56 -0.16
N ARG A 170 -1.01 -29.86 -0.99
CA ARG A 170 0.40 -30.10 -1.26
C ARG A 170 1.21 -28.98 -0.60
N VAL A 171 2.17 -29.35 0.24
CA VAL A 171 3.14 -28.41 0.84
C VAL A 171 4.44 -28.45 0.04
N SER A 172 4.98 -27.28 -0.30
CA SER A 172 6.26 -27.13 -1.02
C SER A 172 7.08 -25.98 -0.42
N PRO A 173 8.41 -25.99 -0.56
CA PRO A 173 9.22 -24.84 -0.17
C PRO A 173 8.86 -23.62 -1.03
N TYR A 174 8.80 -22.44 -0.40
CA TYR A 174 8.62 -21.18 -1.10
C TYR A 174 9.99 -20.59 -1.42
N MET A 175 10.43 -20.81 -2.66
CA MET A 175 11.72 -20.34 -3.16
C MET A 175 11.59 -18.95 -3.79
N ILE A 176 12.50 -18.05 -3.43
CA ILE A 176 12.67 -16.76 -4.10
C ILE A 176 13.79 -16.90 -5.10
N THR A 177 13.46 -16.73 -6.38
CA THR A 177 14.40 -16.88 -7.51
C THR A 177 14.75 -15.56 -8.16
N HIS A 178 13.93 -14.53 -8.00
CA HIS A 178 14.12 -13.23 -8.60
C HIS A 178 13.94 -12.12 -7.57
N THR A 179 14.62 -11.00 -7.79
CA THR A 179 14.45 -9.76 -7.04
C THR A 179 14.13 -8.60 -7.98
N LYS A 180 13.51 -7.55 -7.45
CA LYS A 180 13.28 -6.32 -8.21
C LYS A 180 14.64 -5.68 -8.54
N MET A 181 14.85 -5.25 -9.78
CA MET A 181 15.98 -4.37 -10.11
C MET A 181 15.87 -3.08 -9.29
N VAL A 182 17.02 -2.57 -8.83
CA VAL A 182 17.12 -1.27 -8.15
C VAL A 182 17.93 -0.34 -9.03
N ASP A 183 17.35 0.81 -9.35
CA ASP A 183 17.99 1.88 -10.11
C ASP A 183 18.35 3.00 -9.12
N SER A 184 19.66 3.28 -8.97
CA SER A 184 20.16 4.24 -7.99
C SER A 184 19.71 5.67 -8.28
N ASP A 185 19.67 6.04 -9.56
CA ASP A 185 19.37 7.42 -9.97
C ASP A 185 17.88 7.68 -9.75
N LEU A 186 17.03 6.71 -10.11
CA LEU A 186 15.60 6.77 -9.87
C LEU A 186 15.25 6.84 -8.37
N GLU A 187 15.91 6.04 -7.52
CA GLU A 187 15.67 6.09 -6.07
C GLU A 187 16.15 7.43 -5.48
N SER A 188 17.26 7.97 -5.97
CA SER A 188 17.75 9.31 -5.59
C SER A 188 16.75 10.41 -5.96
N GLU A 189 16.19 10.38 -7.17
CA GLU A 189 15.17 11.34 -7.61
C GLU A 189 13.90 11.27 -6.75
N ILE A 190 13.43 10.05 -6.43
CA ILE A 190 12.28 9.85 -5.53
C ILE A 190 12.59 10.44 -4.16
N GLN A 191 13.76 10.15 -3.60
CA GLN A 191 14.17 10.61 -2.28
C GLN A 191 14.25 12.14 -2.22
N LEU A 192 14.82 12.79 -3.25
CA LEU A 192 14.90 14.25 -3.34
C LEU A 192 13.50 14.89 -3.35
N LEU A 193 12.58 14.34 -4.15
CA LEU A 193 11.21 14.82 -4.25
C LEU A 193 10.45 14.63 -2.93
N ASP A 194 10.58 13.45 -2.31
CA ASP A 194 9.95 13.15 -1.02
C ASP A 194 10.49 14.07 0.08
N ASN A 195 11.81 14.28 0.15
CA ASN A 195 12.44 15.21 1.08
C ASN A 195 11.87 16.63 0.92
N TYR A 196 11.71 17.11 -0.31
CA TYR A 196 11.12 18.42 -0.58
C TYR A 196 9.66 18.50 -0.09
N ILE A 197 8.83 17.49 -0.39
CA ILE A 197 7.42 17.47 0.02
C ILE A 197 7.28 17.45 1.55
N VAL A 198 8.09 16.62 2.23
CA VAL A 198 8.07 16.44 3.68
C VAL A 198 8.57 17.71 4.37
N ASN A 199 9.74 18.23 4.00
CA ASN A 199 10.34 19.42 4.63
C ASN A 199 9.49 20.69 4.51
N HIS A 200 8.63 20.76 3.51
CA HIS A 200 7.73 21.89 3.29
C HIS A 200 6.26 21.57 3.63
N ASN A 201 5.97 20.39 4.21
CA ASN A 201 4.62 19.95 4.58
C ASN A 201 3.58 20.10 3.46
N LEU A 202 3.99 19.82 2.22
CA LEU A 202 3.18 20.10 1.03
C LEU A 202 2.10 19.04 0.77
N ARG A 203 2.23 17.85 1.39
CA ARG A 203 1.36 16.68 1.15
C ARG A 203 -0.13 17.00 1.33
N ASN A 204 -0.49 17.70 2.40
CA ASN A 204 -1.88 18.08 2.66
C ASN A 204 -2.45 19.05 1.62
N LYS A 205 -1.63 20.02 1.18
CA LYS A 205 -2.01 20.97 0.13
C LYS A 205 -2.21 20.25 -1.21
N ILE A 206 -1.28 19.37 -1.58
CA ILE A 206 -1.36 18.53 -2.78
C ILE A 206 -2.64 17.68 -2.76
N ASN A 207 -2.90 16.95 -1.66
CA ASN A 207 -4.08 16.09 -1.54
C ASN A 207 -5.39 16.87 -1.65
N ARG A 208 -5.49 18.05 -1.02
CA ARG A 208 -6.67 18.90 -1.13
C ARG A 208 -6.91 19.39 -2.55
N LEU A 209 -5.86 19.74 -3.29
CA LEU A 209 -5.97 20.19 -4.68
C LEU A 209 -6.46 19.08 -5.62
N ILE A 210 -6.09 17.83 -5.36
CA ILE A 210 -6.34 16.71 -6.29
C ILE A 210 -7.61 15.94 -5.94
N HIS A 211 -7.82 15.65 -4.65
CA HIS A 211 -8.91 14.80 -4.18
C HIS A 211 -10.05 15.59 -3.52
N GLY A 212 -9.98 16.93 -3.52
CA GLY A 212 -10.97 17.82 -2.91
C GLY A 212 -11.01 17.80 -1.38
N SER A 213 -10.37 16.81 -0.76
CA SER A 213 -10.23 16.68 0.70
C SER A 213 -8.82 16.19 1.04
N SER A 214 -8.33 16.59 2.21
CA SER A 214 -7.11 16.04 2.78
C SER A 214 -7.49 15.37 4.10
N HIS A 215 -7.59 14.05 4.10
CA HIS A 215 -7.71 13.32 5.36
C HIS A 215 -6.38 13.43 6.11
N LYS A 216 -6.42 14.02 7.30
CA LYS A 216 -5.26 14.16 8.17
C LYS A 216 -5.01 12.79 8.82
N TRP A 217 -4.10 12.00 8.25
CA TRP A 217 -3.72 10.71 8.84
C TRP A 217 -2.76 10.96 10.01
N SER A 218 -3.22 10.73 11.23
CA SER A 218 -2.45 10.95 12.47
C SER A 218 -1.11 10.21 12.51
N TYR A 219 -0.97 9.09 11.77
CA TYR A 219 0.28 8.32 11.68
C TYR A 219 1.48 9.11 11.11
N TYR A 220 1.23 10.15 10.30
CA TYR A 220 2.28 11.03 9.75
C TYR A 220 2.32 12.39 10.45
N GLU A 221 1.77 12.52 11.66
CA GLU A 221 1.96 13.69 12.55
C GLU A 221 3.38 13.71 13.13
N ASN A 222 4.39 13.59 12.26
CA ASN A 222 5.71 14.05 12.61
C ASN A 222 5.67 15.56 12.48
N GLU A 223 6.06 16.24 13.55
CA GLU A 223 6.27 17.68 13.53
C GLU A 223 7.26 18.01 12.41
N ASN A 224 7.06 19.17 11.76
CA ASN A 224 7.97 19.59 10.70
C ASN A 224 9.40 19.49 11.25
N PRO A 225 10.33 18.74 10.64
CA PRO A 225 11.68 18.60 11.18
C PRO A 225 12.38 19.95 11.40
N LYS A 226 11.98 20.99 10.64
CA LYS A 226 12.45 22.37 10.81
C LYS A 226 11.82 23.13 11.98
N GLU A 227 10.66 22.69 12.46
CA GLU A 227 9.90 23.29 13.56
C GLU A 227 10.02 22.47 14.86
N ILE A 228 10.77 21.36 14.84
CA ILE A 228 11.13 20.63 16.06
C ILE A 228 12.08 21.53 16.84
N SER A 229 11.60 22.09 17.96
CA SER A 229 12.47 22.87 18.83
C SER A 229 13.47 21.94 19.53
N PRO A 230 14.76 22.31 19.61
CA PRO A 230 15.78 21.48 20.27
C PRO A 230 15.57 21.36 21.80
N ILE A 231 14.64 22.15 22.34
CA ILE A 231 14.23 22.20 23.74
C ILE A 231 13.00 21.32 23.98
N LYS A 232 12.33 20.86 22.92
CA LYS A 232 11.10 20.09 23.03
C LYS A 232 11.33 18.81 23.81
N ASN A 233 10.44 18.52 24.76
CA ASN A 233 10.49 17.36 25.65
C ASN A 233 11.73 17.27 26.57
N LYS A 234 12.60 18.30 26.62
CA LYS A 234 13.65 18.39 27.64
C LYS A 234 13.07 18.93 28.94
N SER A 235 13.44 18.31 30.07
CA SER A 235 13.07 18.83 31.38
C SER A 235 13.86 20.11 31.68
N LEU A 236 13.30 21.01 32.50
CA LEU A 236 13.98 22.24 32.91
C LEU A 236 15.37 21.96 33.50
N HIS A 237 15.49 20.94 34.35
CA HIS A 237 16.77 20.52 34.93
C HIS A 237 17.82 20.20 33.85
N THR A 238 17.43 19.45 32.81
CA THR A 238 18.34 19.08 31.72
C THR A 238 18.82 20.29 30.92
N LEU A 239 17.96 21.30 30.75
CA LEU A 239 18.31 22.55 30.07
C LEU A 239 19.26 23.40 30.92
N TYR A 240 19.03 23.46 32.23
CA TYR A 240 19.92 24.16 33.17
C TYR A 240 21.30 23.52 33.22
N GLN A 241 21.39 22.19 33.21
CA GLN A 241 22.67 21.49 33.19
C GLN A 241 23.44 21.78 31.89
N GLN A 242 22.77 21.70 30.73
CA GLN A 242 23.38 22.05 29.43
C GLN A 242 23.91 23.48 29.40
N TYR A 243 23.17 24.43 29.96
CA TYR A 243 23.62 25.81 30.08
C TYR A 243 24.84 25.97 31.00
N ALA A 244 24.84 25.30 32.16
CA ALA A 244 25.97 25.34 33.09
C ALA A 244 27.24 24.74 32.45
N ASP A 245 27.11 23.62 31.74
CA ASP A 245 28.21 22.96 31.05
C ASP A 245 28.79 23.84 29.92
N GLU A 246 27.94 24.50 29.11
CA GLU A 246 28.36 25.46 28.07
C GLU A 246 29.07 26.70 28.64
N MET A 247 28.65 27.17 29.82
CA MET A 247 29.29 28.31 30.49
C MET A 247 30.66 27.93 31.06
N ILE A 248 30.82 26.70 31.55
CA ILE A 248 32.11 26.17 32.04
C ILE A 248 33.11 26.03 30.87
N GLU A 249 32.66 25.52 29.72
CA GLU A 249 33.51 25.38 28.52
C GLU A 249 33.98 26.72 27.94
N ASN A 250 33.16 27.77 28.04
CA ASN A 250 33.51 29.11 27.55
C ASN A 250 34.41 29.90 28.51
N HIS A 251 34.39 29.59 29.82
CA HIS A 251 35.26 30.22 30.82
C HIS A 251 36.56 29.45 31.10
N GLY A 252 36.71 28.24 30.53
CA GLY A 252 37.93 27.43 30.59
C GLY A 252 38.92 27.65 29.43
N LYS A 253 38.73 28.70 28.61
CA LYS A 253 39.64 29.14 27.55
C LYS A 253 40.27 30.48 27.88
#